data_AF-A0A0R2A3B2-F1
#
_entry.id   AF-A0A0R2A3B2-F1
#
_cell.length_a   1.000
_cell.length_b   1.000
_cell.length_c   1.000
_cell.angle_alpha   90.00
_cell.angle_beta   90.00
_cell.angle_gamma   90.00
#
_symmetry.space_group_name_H-M   'P 1'
#
loop_
_entity.id
_entity.type
_entity.pdbx_description
1 polymer ?
#
loop_
_entity_poly.entity_id
_entity_poly.type
_entity_poly.pdbx_seq_one_letter_code
_entity_poly.pdbx_strand_id
1 'polypeptide(L)'
;MSGNTKYFIGKLTKYFEEERHIQVNSINVKEHPEFTTLDQPFVAFLPAFLKGGNGVNNGYTEILTTILGDYLEHEDNYRRCYGIIGSGNRNFNKQFALTAKQYAERFGFPYITDFELRGTAHDFPRIADAILTYRDQFSSQTTKE
;
A
#
# COMPACT_ATOMS: atom_id res chain seq x y z
N MET A 1 15.92 -3.17 -8.13
CA MET A 1 15.30 -2.40 -7.01
C MET A 1 15.05 -3.34 -5.84
N SER A 2 15.12 -2.81 -4.62
CA SER A 2 15.53 -3.47 -3.36
C SER A 2 14.69 -4.64 -2.81
N GLY A 3 13.62 -5.09 -3.47
CA GLY A 3 12.87 -6.30 -3.09
C GLY A 3 12.17 -6.28 -1.73
N ASN A 4 12.30 -5.21 -0.93
CA ASN A 4 11.78 -5.12 0.43
C ASN A 4 10.26 -5.30 0.51
N THR A 5 9.49 -4.56 -0.28
CA THR A 5 8.02 -4.67 -0.31
C THR A 5 7.59 -6.04 -0.83
N LYS A 6 8.27 -6.59 -1.85
CA LYS A 6 8.01 -7.94 -2.36
C LYS A 6 8.26 -9.01 -1.30
N TYR A 7 9.34 -8.88 -0.53
CA TYR A 7 9.64 -9.76 0.61
C TYR A 7 8.56 -9.66 1.69
N PHE A 8 8.18 -8.43 2.07
CA PHE A 8 7.18 -8.19 3.10
C PHE A 8 5.82 -8.80 2.70
N ILE A 9 5.35 -8.54 1.48
CA ILE A 9 4.10 -9.12 0.95
C ILE A 9 4.18 -10.64 0.97
N GLY A 10 5.28 -11.25 0.51
CA GLY A 10 5.44 -12.71 0.54
C GLY A 10 5.38 -13.31 1.95
N LYS A 11 5.89 -12.60 2.97
CA LYS A 11 5.79 -13.02 4.38
C LYS A 11 4.39 -12.80 4.95
N LEU A 12 3.74 -11.70 4.59
CA LEU A 12 2.39 -11.39 5.03
C LEU A 12 1.37 -12.38 4.42
N THR A 13 1.52 -12.75 3.15
CA THR A 13 0.70 -13.79 2.50
C THR A 13 0.78 -15.10 3.26
N LYS A 14 2.00 -15.57 3.59
CA LYS A 14 2.17 -16.79 4.40
C LYS A 14 1.52 -16.67 5.77
N TYR A 15 1.67 -15.52 6.43
CA TYR A 15 1.01 -15.26 7.71
C TYR A 15 -0.52 -15.38 7.61
N PHE A 16 -1.13 -14.82 6.56
CA PHE A 16 -2.58 -14.96 6.33
C PHE A 16 -3.01 -16.41 6.10
N GLU A 17 -2.24 -17.18 5.32
CA GLU A 17 -2.53 -18.58 5.03
C GLU A 17 -2.41 -19.46 6.27
N GLU A 18 -1.32 -19.32 7.02
CA GLU A 18 -0.97 -20.15 8.17
C GLU A 18 -1.77 -19.78 9.43
N GLU A 19 -1.89 -18.48 9.73
CA GLU A 19 -2.39 -17.98 11.02
C GLU A 19 -3.82 -17.41 10.96
N ARG A 20 -4.37 -17.19 9.77
CA ARG A 20 -5.74 -16.68 9.58
C ARG A 20 -6.60 -17.56 8.68
N HIS A 21 -6.00 -18.56 8.02
CA HIS A 21 -6.67 -19.41 7.04
C HIS A 21 -7.35 -18.62 5.91
N ILE A 22 -6.71 -17.52 5.48
CA ILE A 22 -7.18 -16.64 4.41
C ILE A 22 -6.22 -16.76 3.23
N GLN A 23 -6.75 -17.08 2.06
CA GLN A 23 -5.99 -17.02 0.82
C GLN A 23 -5.85 -15.56 0.36
N VAL A 24 -4.63 -15.15 0.03
CA VAL A 24 -4.32 -13.80 -0.44
C VAL A 24 -3.90 -13.85 -1.89
N ASN A 25 -4.60 -13.10 -2.75
CA ASN A 25 -4.14 -12.80 -4.09
C ASN A 25 -3.38 -11.46 -4.07
N SER A 26 -2.16 -11.43 -4.61
CA SER A 26 -1.34 -10.22 -4.66
C SER A 26 -0.91 -9.92 -6.09
N ILE A 27 -1.15 -8.69 -6.55
CA ILE A 27 -0.71 -8.21 -7.87
C ILE A 27 0.47 -7.26 -7.68
N ASN A 28 1.57 -7.53 -8.39
CA ASN A 28 2.70 -6.62 -8.46
C ASN A 28 2.61 -5.80 -9.76
N VAL A 29 2.02 -4.61 -9.68
CA VAL A 29 1.78 -3.71 -10.83
C VAL A 29 3.04 -3.32 -11.59
N LYS A 30 4.24 -3.46 -10.99
CA LYS A 30 5.50 -3.23 -11.69
C LYS A 30 5.91 -4.41 -12.58
N GLU A 31 5.60 -5.63 -12.14
CA GLU A 31 5.89 -6.87 -12.90
C GLU A 31 4.76 -7.19 -13.88
N HIS A 32 3.55 -6.68 -13.62
CA HIS A 32 2.34 -6.79 -14.43
C HIS A 32 1.80 -5.38 -14.75
N PRO A 33 2.45 -4.65 -15.67
CA PRO A 33 2.09 -3.27 -15.98
C PRO A 33 0.79 -3.16 -16.80
N GLU A 34 0.26 -4.27 -17.31
CA GLU A 34 -1.05 -4.31 -17.94
C GLU A 34 -2.14 -3.89 -16.95
N PHE A 35 -2.78 -2.76 -17.24
CA PHE A 35 -3.89 -2.28 -16.44
C PHE A 35 -5.08 -3.23 -16.56
N THR A 36 -5.59 -3.69 -15.43
CA THR A 36 -6.84 -4.45 -15.37
C THR A 36 -7.80 -3.75 -14.42
N THR A 37 -9.09 -3.85 -14.72
CA THR A 37 -10.14 -3.43 -13.80
C THR A 37 -10.15 -4.38 -12.61
N LEU A 38 -10.04 -3.83 -11.41
CA LEU A 38 -10.21 -4.54 -10.16
C LEU A 38 -11.69 -4.47 -9.80
N ASP A 39 -12.34 -5.62 -9.62
CA ASP A 39 -13.76 -5.73 -9.30
C ASP A 39 -14.01 -6.07 -7.82
N GLN A 40 -12.99 -6.58 -7.12
CA GLN A 40 -13.01 -6.89 -5.70
C GLN A 40 -12.37 -5.79 -4.84
N PRO A 41 -12.81 -5.59 -3.58
CA PRO A 41 -12.15 -4.69 -2.64
C PRO A 41 -10.70 -5.10 -2.38
N PHE A 42 -9.77 -4.14 -2.35
CA PHE A 42 -8.33 -4.40 -2.17
C PHE A 42 -7.63 -3.35 -1.30
N VAL A 43 -6.42 -3.69 -0.85
CA VAL A 43 -5.49 -2.78 -0.16
C VAL A 43 -4.26 -2.55 -1.03
N ALA A 44 -3.79 -1.30 -1.07
CA ALA A 44 -2.58 -0.94 -1.79
C ALA A 44 -1.34 -0.95 -0.87
N PHE A 45 -0.18 -1.34 -1.42
CA PHE A 45 1.12 -1.22 -0.76
C PHE A 45 2.04 -0.33 -1.59
N LEU A 46 2.60 0.73 -0.99
CA LEU A 46 3.41 1.70 -1.72
C LEU A 46 4.73 2.03 -0.98
N PRO A 47 5.89 1.61 -1.52
CA PRO A 47 7.18 2.07 -1.02
C PRO A 47 7.43 3.52 -1.42
N ALA A 48 7.99 4.31 -0.50
CA ALA A 48 8.34 5.70 -0.77
C ALA A 48 9.68 5.81 -1.50
N PHE A 49 9.63 6.30 -2.73
CA PHE A 49 10.79 6.76 -3.49
C PHE A 49 10.54 8.21 -3.91
N LEU A 50 11.24 9.13 -3.25
CA LEU A 50 11.04 10.56 -3.45
C LEU A 50 12.31 11.19 -4.01
N LYS A 51 12.14 12.10 -4.95
CA LYS A 51 13.18 13.01 -5.41
C LYS A 51 12.82 14.43 -5.01
N GLY A 52 13.86 15.23 -4.86
CA GLY A 52 13.77 16.65 -4.60
C GLY A 52 14.51 17.02 -3.33
N GLY A 53 14.61 18.32 -3.13
CA GLY A 53 15.46 18.91 -2.12
C GLY A 53 16.73 19.47 -2.73
N ASN A 54 17.01 20.72 -2.40
CA ASN A 54 18.13 21.52 -2.88
C ASN A 54 19.10 21.85 -1.74
N GLY A 55 19.08 21.05 -0.66
CA GLY A 55 19.79 21.33 0.59
C GLY A 55 19.06 22.28 1.54
N VAL A 56 17.96 22.92 1.11
CA VAL A 56 17.14 23.83 1.96
C VAL A 56 15.73 23.27 2.19
N ASN A 57 15.12 22.67 1.18
CA ASN A 57 13.80 22.04 1.27
C ASN A 57 13.88 20.51 1.20
N ASN A 58 12.88 19.84 1.76
CA ASN A 58 12.67 18.41 1.54
C ASN A 58 12.11 18.16 0.13
N GLY A 59 12.52 17.06 -0.50
CA GLY A 59 11.92 16.56 -1.72
C GLY A 59 10.63 15.80 -1.45
N TYR A 60 9.60 16.07 -2.25
CA TYR A 60 8.28 15.48 -2.08
C TYR A 60 7.70 14.91 -3.37
N THR A 61 8.49 14.87 -4.45
CA THR A 61 8.05 14.38 -5.75
C THR A 61 8.28 12.87 -5.82
N GLU A 62 7.21 12.11 -6.00
CA GLU A 62 7.27 10.67 -6.26
C GLU A 62 8.10 10.37 -7.51
N ILE A 63 8.96 9.36 -7.41
CA ILE A 63 9.70 8.78 -8.53
C ILE A 63 9.64 7.26 -8.45
N LEU A 64 9.79 6.57 -9.58
CA LEU A 64 9.94 5.10 -9.68
C LEU A 64 8.73 4.23 -9.28
N THR A 65 7.72 4.78 -8.61
CA THR A 65 6.53 4.05 -8.12
C THR A 65 5.20 4.58 -8.66
N THR A 66 5.25 5.56 -9.56
CA THR A 66 4.08 6.26 -10.12
C THR A 66 3.07 5.35 -10.81
N ILE A 67 3.51 4.18 -11.30
CA ILE A 67 2.65 3.20 -11.98
C ILE A 67 1.46 2.76 -11.12
N LEU A 68 1.60 2.73 -9.78
CA LEU A 68 0.46 2.43 -8.91
C LEU A 68 -0.63 3.50 -9.01
N GLY A 69 -0.25 4.77 -9.14
CA GLY A 69 -1.19 5.87 -9.31
C GLY A 69 -2.01 5.72 -10.58
N ASP A 70 -1.34 5.45 -11.70
CA ASP A 70 -1.99 5.20 -12.99
C ASP A 70 -2.93 3.97 -12.92
N TYR A 71 -2.50 2.92 -12.19
CA TYR A 71 -3.29 1.69 -12.01
C TYR A 71 -4.54 1.91 -11.15
N LEU A 72 -4.45 2.79 -10.15
CA LEU A 72 -5.58 3.19 -9.31
C LEU A 72 -6.58 4.06 -10.08
N GLU A 73 -6.12 4.91 -10.99
CA GLU A 73 -6.99 5.76 -11.82
C GLU A 73 -7.71 4.99 -12.93
N HIS A 74 -7.08 3.93 -13.44
CA HIS A 74 -7.67 3.09 -14.47
C HIS A 74 -9.04 2.54 -14.05
N GLU A 75 -10.09 2.84 -14.82
CA GLU A 75 -11.47 2.39 -14.59
C GLU A 75 -11.97 2.60 -13.15
N ASP A 76 -11.55 3.73 -12.54
CA ASP A 76 -11.86 4.09 -11.16
C ASP A 76 -11.52 3.00 -10.13
N ASN A 77 -10.45 2.24 -10.37
CA ASN A 77 -9.98 1.18 -9.45
C ASN A 77 -9.84 1.67 -8.00
N TYR A 78 -9.43 2.93 -7.79
CA TYR A 78 -9.32 3.55 -6.47
C TYR A 78 -10.62 3.48 -5.65
N ARG A 79 -11.79 3.43 -6.27
CA ARG A 79 -13.09 3.32 -5.56
C ARG A 79 -13.27 2.00 -4.83
N ARG A 80 -12.50 0.97 -5.18
CA ARG A 80 -12.49 -0.35 -4.52
C ARG A 80 -11.27 -0.54 -3.60
N CYS A 81 -10.39 0.47 -3.54
CA CYS A 81 -9.27 0.48 -2.60
C CYS A 81 -9.80 0.88 -1.21
N TYR A 82 -9.80 -0.06 -0.25
CA TYR A 82 -10.24 0.24 1.12
C TYR A 82 -9.14 0.88 1.98
N GLY A 83 -7.94 1.07 1.43
CA GLY A 83 -6.87 1.84 2.06
C GLY A 83 -5.49 1.52 1.51
N ILE A 84 -4.50 2.26 1.99
CA ILE A 84 -3.11 2.14 1.57
C ILE A 84 -2.16 1.94 2.76
N ILE A 85 -1.15 1.11 2.54
CA ILE A 85 -0.06 0.83 3.49
C ILE A 85 1.25 1.33 2.91
N GLY A 86 1.95 2.18 3.67
CA GLY A 86 3.22 2.76 3.25
C GLY A 86 4.43 1.90 3.65
N SER A 87 5.46 1.89 2.82
CA SER A 87 6.79 1.39 3.19
C SER A 87 7.84 2.48 3.01
N GLY A 88 8.88 2.50 3.84
CA GLY A 88 9.94 3.49 3.73
C GLY A 88 11.14 3.20 4.60
N ASN A 89 11.98 4.20 4.79
CA ASN A 89 13.13 4.16 5.70
C ASN A 89 13.04 5.36 6.64
N ARG A 90 13.07 5.13 7.96
CA ARG A 90 12.89 6.17 8.99
C ARG A 90 14.01 7.19 9.00
N ASN A 91 15.17 6.88 8.41
CA ASN A 91 16.25 7.83 8.20
C ASN A 91 15.83 9.04 7.34
N PHE A 92 14.72 8.94 6.60
CA PHE A 92 14.14 10.04 5.83
C PHE A 92 13.17 10.93 6.63
N ASN A 93 12.99 10.67 7.94
CA ASN A 93 12.22 11.49 8.88
C ASN A 93 10.82 11.88 8.34
N LYS A 94 10.57 13.16 8.02
CA LYS A 94 9.27 13.65 7.54
C LYS A 94 8.82 13.02 6.20
N GLN A 95 9.74 12.43 5.45
CA GLN A 95 9.48 11.76 4.19
C GLN A 95 9.18 10.26 4.35
N PHE A 96 9.24 9.72 5.58
CA PHE A 96 8.90 8.32 5.86
C PHE A 96 7.46 8.01 5.46
N ALA A 97 7.31 7.04 4.55
CA ALA A 97 6.04 6.57 4.00
C ALA A 97 5.17 7.69 3.37
N LEU A 98 5.78 8.82 2.99
CA LEU A 98 5.02 10.00 2.58
C LEU A 98 4.22 9.79 1.29
N THR A 99 4.73 9.02 0.33
CA THR A 99 4.01 8.76 -0.93
C THR A 99 2.65 8.09 -0.70
N ALA A 100 2.56 7.16 0.27
CA ALA A 100 1.29 6.55 0.64
C ALA A 100 0.30 7.55 1.26
N LYS A 101 0.80 8.52 2.05
CA LYS A 101 -0.02 9.60 2.61
C LYS A 101 -0.54 10.54 1.52
N GLN A 102 0.31 10.88 0.54
CA GLN A 102 -0.10 11.66 -0.64
C GLN A 102 -1.19 10.95 -1.44
N TYR A 103 -1.11 9.62 -1.58
CA TYR A 103 -2.13 8.84 -2.29
C TYR A 103 -3.45 8.75 -1.52
N ALA A 104 -3.39 8.61 -0.19
CA ALA A 104 -4.58 8.67 0.65
C ALA A 104 -5.31 10.01 0.49
N GLU A 105 -4.57 11.13 0.45
CA GLU A 105 -5.14 12.45 0.20
C GLU A 105 -5.71 12.58 -1.23
N ARG A 106 -4.97 12.12 -2.25
CA ARG A 106 -5.36 12.21 -3.66
C ARG A 106 -6.64 11.43 -3.97
N PHE A 107 -6.77 10.21 -3.45
CA PHE A 107 -7.83 9.27 -3.83
C PHE A 107 -8.94 9.11 -2.79
N GLY A 108 -8.78 9.67 -1.59
CA GLY A 108 -9.80 9.69 -0.55
C GLY A 108 -9.96 8.39 0.25
N PHE A 109 -9.18 7.35 -0.05
CA PHE A 109 -9.12 6.14 0.80
C PHE A 109 -8.18 6.34 2.00
N PRO A 110 -8.37 5.61 3.11
CA PRO A 110 -7.58 5.83 4.32
C PRO A 110 -6.13 5.36 4.19
N TYR A 111 -5.23 6.09 4.83
CA TYR A 111 -3.89 5.59 5.16
C TYR A 111 -3.98 4.67 6.37
N ILE A 112 -3.77 3.37 6.17
CA ILE A 112 -3.98 2.35 7.20
C ILE A 112 -2.83 2.35 8.20
N THR A 113 -1.59 2.21 7.70
CA THR A 113 -0.37 2.09 8.50
C THR A 113 0.89 2.11 7.63
N ASP A 114 2.08 2.07 8.24
CA ASP A 114 3.36 1.82 7.59
C ASP A 114 4.17 0.65 8.19
N PHE A 115 5.26 0.31 7.50
CA PHE A 115 6.38 -0.50 7.98
C PHE A 115 7.71 0.00 7.39
N GLU A 116 8.82 -0.33 8.06
CA GLU A 116 10.16 0.08 7.62
C GLU A 116 10.86 -1.04 6.82
N LEU A 117 11.44 -0.67 5.68
CA LEU A 117 12.19 -1.56 4.78
C LEU A 117 11.40 -2.85 4.49
N ARG A 118 11.88 -3.99 4.96
CA ARG A 118 11.27 -5.32 4.76
C ARG A 118 10.30 -5.73 5.87
N GLY A 119 10.03 -4.83 6.81
CA GLY A 119 9.25 -5.09 8.02
C GLY A 119 9.99 -5.94 9.06
N THR A 120 9.33 -6.11 10.19
CA THR A 120 9.75 -6.88 11.36
C THR A 120 8.71 -7.95 11.68
N ALA A 121 9.04 -8.89 12.58
CA ALA A 121 8.09 -9.93 13.01
C ALA A 121 6.81 -9.35 13.63
N HIS A 122 6.89 -8.16 14.25
CA HIS A 122 5.73 -7.48 14.85
C HIS A 122 4.82 -6.83 13.80
N ASP A 123 5.33 -6.55 12.60
CA ASP A 123 4.55 -5.89 11.55
C ASP A 123 3.52 -6.84 10.93
N PHE A 124 3.80 -8.14 10.83
CA PHE A 124 2.88 -9.11 10.22
C PHE A 124 1.51 -9.21 10.93
N PRO A 125 1.44 -9.55 12.24
CA PRO A 125 0.14 -9.61 12.93
C PRO A 125 -0.57 -8.26 12.92
N ARG A 126 0.16 -7.18 13.23
CA ARG A 126 -0.36 -5.82 13.32
C ARG A 126 -0.98 -5.34 12.01
N ILE A 127 -0.30 -5.58 10.89
CA ILE A 127 -0.77 -5.18 9.55
C ILE A 127 -1.89 -6.12 9.06
N ALA A 128 -1.82 -7.42 9.35
CA ALA A 128 -2.89 -8.35 9.02
C ALA A 128 -4.21 -7.96 9.71
N ASP A 129 -4.17 -7.69 11.01
CA ASP A 129 -5.36 -7.30 11.78
C ASP A 129 -5.93 -5.95 11.29
N ALA A 130 -5.05 -5.00 10.95
CA ALA A 130 -5.47 -3.74 10.35
C ALA A 130 -6.15 -3.93 8.98
N ILE A 131 -5.58 -4.76 8.10
CA ILE A 131 -6.18 -5.09 6.80
C ILE A 131 -7.59 -5.65 6.96
N LEU A 132 -7.78 -6.62 7.86
CA LEU A 132 -9.09 -7.22 8.09
C LEU A 132 -10.09 -6.20 8.64
N THR A 133 -9.66 -5.37 9.59
CA THR A 133 -10.49 -4.30 10.18
C THR A 133 -11.00 -3.33 9.12
N TYR A 134 -10.11 -2.81 8.27
CA TYR A 134 -10.48 -1.83 7.23
C TYR A 134 -11.32 -2.48 6.12
N ARG A 135 -11.02 -3.73 5.73
CA ARG A 135 -11.83 -4.48 4.77
C ARG A 135 -13.27 -4.64 5.28
N ASP A 136 -13.45 -5.05 6.53
CA ASP A 136 -14.79 -5.31 7.08
C ASP A 136 -15.59 -4.00 7.22
N GLN A 137 -14.93 -2.89 7.56
CA GLN A 137 -15.54 -1.55 7.55
C GLN A 137 -15.97 -1.13 6.15
N PHE A 138 -15.12 -1.33 5.13
CA PHE A 138 -15.43 -1.00 3.75
C PHE A 138 -16.65 -1.78 3.25
N SER A 139 -16.66 -3.11 3.41
CA SER A 139 -17.78 -3.96 3.01
C SER A 139 -19.10 -3.58 3.69
N SER A 140 -19.04 -3.14 4.95
CA SER A 140 -20.22 -2.70 5.71
C SER A 140 -20.81 -1.38 5.20
N GLN A 141 -20.02 -0.55 4.52
CA GLN A 141 -20.47 0.70 3.90
C GLN A 141 -21.11 0.44 2.54
N THR A 142 -20.54 -0.48 1.74
CA THR A 142 -21.04 -0.81 0.39
C THR A 142 -22.38 -1.56 0.42
N THR A 143 -22.72 -2.23 1.53
CA THR A 143 -23.98 -2.98 1.67
C THR A 143 -25.18 -2.09 2.03
N LYS A 144 -24.95 -0.80 2.32
CA LYS A 144 -25.99 0.14 2.77
C LYS A 144 -26.57 1.04 1.66
N GLU A 145 -26.17 0.83 0.41
CA GLU A 145 -26.69 1.56 -0.77
C GLU A 145 -27.67 0.71 -1.59
#